data_AF-A0A7W0JX40-F1
#
_entry.id   AF-A0A7W0JX40-F1
#
_cell.length_a   1.000
_cell.length_b   1.000
_cell.length_c   1.000
_cell.angle_alpha   90.00
_cell.angle_beta   90.00
_cell.angle_gamma   90.00
#
_symmetry.space_group_name_H-M   'P 1'
#
loop_
_entity.id
_entity.type
_entity.pdbx_description
1 polymer ?
#
loop_
_entity_poly.entity_id
_entity_poly.type
_entity_poly.pdbx_seq_one_letter_code
_entity_poly.pdbx_strand_id
1 'polypeptide(L)'
;MAATLTCAHCGGGLGRGDRFCAQCGAELRSCDSCGESLLPSDPTCPECGMPAERGALDDAAAFQPENWDSPWDDMVERLRRATLGEFEIGRELGRGGMAAVFLAHEISLDRKVAIKVMSPGLLLGEGMIDRFRREAITIAQLHHPNIVSVYSVRQAEGLHFFIMRYVQGRSLEQVIQQTRKLPLPMVRSIVYQVGSALTYAHRSRVIHRDIKPANILIDGDGNAVVTDFGIAKAAESPTQTITGALVGTPAYMSPEQCAGAEVSGASDQYALGAVAYEMLAGAPPFSGSTLTVMQAHVERPPLPLREQRPDCPP
;
A
#
# COMPACT_ATOMS: atom_id res chain seq x y z
N MET A 1 48.41 -12.07 10.84
CA MET A 1 47.91 -11.26 9.71
C MET A 1 46.40 -11.38 9.73
N ALA A 2 45.68 -10.30 10.04
CA ALA A 2 44.22 -10.34 10.13
C ALA A 2 43.64 -10.60 8.74
N ALA A 3 42.85 -11.69 8.60
CA ALA A 3 42.16 -11.99 7.37
C ALA A 3 41.25 -10.80 7.00
N THR A 4 41.43 -10.26 5.80
CA THR A 4 40.60 -9.17 5.29
C THR A 4 39.27 -9.78 4.88
N LEU A 5 38.20 -9.52 5.65
CA LEU A 5 36.86 -9.98 5.33
C LEU A 5 36.38 -9.25 4.08
N THR A 6 35.83 -9.96 3.11
CA THR A 6 35.31 -9.39 1.86
C THR A 6 33.87 -9.84 1.61
N CYS A 7 33.03 -8.94 1.13
CA CYS A 7 31.63 -9.20 0.82
C CYS A 7 31.51 -10.23 -0.30
N ALA A 8 30.74 -11.30 -0.07
CA ALA A 8 30.49 -12.33 -1.08
C ALA A 8 29.65 -11.84 -2.28
N HIS A 9 28.92 -10.72 -2.14
CA HIS A 9 28.10 -10.17 -3.21
C HIS A 9 28.91 -9.24 -4.15
N CYS A 10 29.80 -8.40 -3.61
CA CYS A 10 30.48 -7.35 -4.39
C CYS A 10 32.00 -7.32 -4.25
N GLY A 11 32.58 -8.15 -3.37
CA GLY A 11 34.02 -8.16 -3.08
C GLY A 11 34.52 -7.02 -2.20
N GLY A 12 33.66 -6.10 -1.76
CA GLY A 12 34.02 -4.96 -0.91
C GLY A 12 34.53 -5.38 0.47
N GLY A 13 35.49 -4.63 1.04
CA GLY A 13 36.05 -4.92 2.36
C GLY A 13 35.01 -4.77 3.48
N LEU A 14 35.06 -5.67 4.46
CA LEU A 14 34.17 -5.71 5.62
C LEU A 14 34.97 -5.49 6.91
N GLY A 15 34.42 -4.69 7.83
CA GLY A 15 34.88 -4.55 9.20
C GLY A 15 34.31 -5.64 10.12
N ARG A 16 34.99 -5.93 11.23
CA ARG A 16 34.43 -6.79 12.29
C ARG A 16 33.22 -6.11 12.92
N GLY A 17 32.10 -6.84 13.02
CA GLY A 17 30.85 -6.34 13.59
C GLY A 17 29.93 -5.61 12.60
N ASP A 18 30.31 -5.53 11.32
CA ASP A 18 29.41 -5.02 10.29
C ASP A 18 28.22 -5.97 10.14
N ARG A 19 27.00 -5.41 10.21
CA ARG A 19 25.74 -6.12 9.87
C ARG A 19 25.38 -6.01 8.40
N PHE A 20 25.96 -5.05 7.69
CA PHE A 20 25.72 -4.81 6.27
C PHE A 20 27.02 -4.41 5.58
N CYS A 21 27.19 -4.83 4.32
CA CYS A 21 28.29 -4.34 3.49
C CYS A 21 28.10 -2.85 3.18
N ALA A 22 29.06 -2.01 3.58
CA ALA A 22 29.01 -0.57 3.31
C ALA A 22 28.98 -0.20 1.81
N GLN A 23 29.36 -1.12 0.92
CA GLN A 23 29.46 -0.87 -0.52
C GLN A 23 28.23 -1.30 -1.31
N CYS A 24 27.54 -2.38 -0.93
CA CYS A 24 26.36 -2.88 -1.66
C CYS A 24 25.11 -3.06 -0.80
N GLY A 25 25.20 -2.85 0.51
CA GLY A 25 24.07 -3.00 1.45
C GLY A 25 23.66 -4.45 1.75
N ALA A 26 24.41 -5.45 1.26
CA ALA A 26 24.12 -6.85 1.55
C ALA A 26 24.24 -7.16 3.04
N GLU A 27 23.24 -7.85 3.60
CA GLU A 27 23.19 -8.25 5.01
C GLU A 27 24.21 -9.37 5.30
N LEU A 28 24.91 -9.24 6.41
CA LEU A 28 25.93 -10.19 6.89
C LEU A 28 25.30 -11.05 7.98
N ARG A 29 25.55 -12.36 7.95
CA ARG A 29 25.05 -13.29 8.96
C ARG A 29 25.78 -13.03 10.29
N SER A 30 25.10 -13.20 11.41
CA SER A 30 25.70 -13.17 12.75
C SER A 30 25.52 -14.52 13.43
N CYS A 31 26.49 -14.94 14.24
CA CYS A 31 26.38 -16.15 15.05
C CYS A 31 25.33 -15.95 16.15
N ASP A 32 24.32 -16.82 16.22
CA ASP A 32 23.24 -16.71 17.21
C ASP A 32 23.70 -16.92 18.65
N SER A 33 24.87 -17.53 18.86
CA SER A 33 25.41 -17.77 20.20
C SER A 33 26.28 -16.65 20.74
N CYS A 34 27.04 -15.95 19.90
CA CYS A 34 28.01 -14.94 20.37
C CYS A 34 27.95 -13.59 19.63
N GLY A 35 27.16 -13.49 18.56
CA GLY A 35 26.97 -12.26 17.78
C GLY A 35 28.07 -11.99 16.74
N GLU A 36 29.10 -12.83 16.61
CA GLU A 36 30.19 -12.62 15.65
C GLU A 36 29.68 -12.75 14.20
N SER A 37 30.13 -11.85 13.31
CA SER A 37 29.78 -11.90 11.89
C SER A 37 30.35 -13.16 11.21
N LEU A 38 29.49 -13.93 10.54
CA LEU A 38 29.85 -15.16 9.83
C LEU A 38 29.95 -14.90 8.32
N LEU A 39 31.00 -15.43 7.69
CA LEU A 39 31.03 -15.50 6.23
C LEU A 39 30.11 -16.64 5.74
N PRO A 40 29.53 -16.53 4.53
CA PRO A 40 28.68 -17.59 3.96
C PRO A 40 29.37 -18.95 3.82
N SER A 41 30.70 -18.98 3.81
CA SER A 41 31.54 -20.18 3.69
C SER A 41 31.98 -20.77 5.02
N ASP A 42 31.73 -20.12 6.14
CA ASP A 42 32.17 -20.59 7.45
C ASP A 42 31.27 -21.75 7.89
N PRO A 43 31.80 -22.97 8.09
CA PRO A 43 31.00 -24.11 8.55
C PRO A 43 30.72 -24.04 10.07
N THR A 44 31.52 -23.27 10.79
CA THR A 44 31.46 -23.07 12.24
C THR A 44 31.91 -21.64 12.57
N CYS A 45 31.34 -21.03 13.60
CA CYS A 45 31.78 -19.75 14.12
C CYS A 45 33.25 -19.83 14.55
N PRO A 46 34.13 -18.93 14.06
CA PRO A 46 35.55 -18.96 14.38
C PRO A 46 35.85 -18.56 15.84
N GLU A 47 34.91 -17.93 16.53
CA GLU A 47 35.07 -17.46 17.90
C GLU A 47 34.56 -18.48 18.93
N CYS A 48 33.32 -18.96 18.80
CA CYS A 48 32.72 -19.88 19.78
C CYS A 48 32.68 -21.34 19.35
N GLY A 49 33.06 -21.65 18.10
CA GLY A 49 33.10 -23.02 17.58
C GLY A 49 31.73 -23.64 17.26
N MET A 50 30.62 -22.91 17.44
CA MET A 50 29.28 -23.41 17.13
C MET A 50 29.08 -23.56 15.61
N PRO A 51 28.37 -24.61 15.14
CA PRO A 51 28.05 -24.76 13.73
C PRO A 51 27.33 -23.53 13.18
N ALA A 52 27.81 -22.99 12.07
CA ALA A 52 27.08 -21.95 11.36
C ALA A 52 25.93 -22.66 10.65
N GLU A 53 24.71 -22.51 11.15
CA GLU A 53 23.56 -23.17 10.52
C GLU A 53 23.49 -22.72 9.04
N ARG A 54 23.59 -23.71 8.15
CA ARG A 54 23.28 -23.50 6.75
C ARG A 54 21.81 -23.18 6.69
N GLY A 55 21.48 -21.89 6.59
CA GLY A 55 20.18 -21.45 6.10
C GLY A 55 19.95 -22.06 4.73
N ALA A 56 19.37 -23.26 4.73
CA ALA A 56 18.87 -23.93 3.55
C ALA A 56 17.61 -23.18 3.15
N LEU A 57 17.68 -22.61 1.96
CA LEU A 57 16.54 -22.50 1.07
C LEU A 57 16.01 -23.94 0.89
N ASP A 58 14.87 -24.24 1.50
CA ASP A 58 13.79 -25.08 0.96
C ASP A 58 12.79 -25.42 2.09
N ASP A 59 11.52 -25.18 1.76
CA ASP A 59 10.36 -26.03 1.99
C ASP A 59 10.26 -26.87 3.28
N ALA A 60 9.12 -26.69 3.96
CA ALA A 60 8.58 -27.52 5.04
C ALA A 60 9.24 -27.38 6.43
N ALA A 61 9.12 -26.20 7.05
CA ALA A 61 9.11 -26.10 8.51
C ALA A 61 7.66 -26.00 9.00
N ALA A 62 7.19 -27.09 9.59
CA ALA A 62 5.93 -27.19 10.32
C ALA A 62 5.80 -26.02 11.32
N PHE A 63 4.78 -25.21 11.11
CA PHE A 63 4.33 -24.20 12.05
C PHE A 63 3.96 -24.89 13.37
N GLN A 64 4.72 -24.63 14.43
CA GLN A 64 4.28 -24.92 15.79
C GLN A 64 3.30 -23.82 16.21
N PRO A 65 2.06 -24.16 16.62
CA PRO A 65 1.05 -23.16 16.88
C PRO A 65 1.26 -22.56 18.26
N GLU A 66 2.03 -21.49 18.33
CA GLU A 66 2.00 -20.59 19.49
C GLU A 66 0.87 -19.57 19.28
N ASN A 67 -0.30 -19.90 19.85
CA ASN A 67 -1.45 -19.02 20.13
C ASN A 67 -1.67 -17.83 19.16
N TRP A 68 -2.37 -18.09 18.06
CA TRP A 68 -2.85 -17.05 17.14
C TRP A 68 -4.37 -17.08 17.02
N ASP A 69 -5.06 -16.49 17.99
CA ASP A 69 -6.46 -16.07 17.80
C ASP A 69 -6.45 -14.70 17.10
N SER A 70 -6.03 -14.66 15.84
CA SER A 70 -6.24 -13.49 14.99
C SER A 70 -7.53 -13.68 14.19
N PRO A 71 -8.48 -12.74 14.24
CA PRO A 71 -9.68 -12.73 13.40
C PRO A 71 -9.42 -12.85 11.89
N TRP A 72 -8.16 -12.73 11.47
CA TRP A 72 -7.72 -12.69 10.09
C TRP A 72 -7.29 -14.04 9.51
N ASP A 73 -6.87 -15.01 10.32
CA ASP A 73 -6.51 -16.35 9.81
C ASP A 73 -7.78 -17.11 9.41
N ASP A 74 -8.85 -16.96 10.19
CA ASP A 74 -10.20 -17.39 9.81
C ASP A 74 -10.62 -16.77 8.47
N MET A 75 -10.32 -15.48 8.26
CA MET A 75 -10.68 -14.80 7.01
C MET A 75 -9.96 -15.40 5.80
N VAL A 76 -8.67 -15.73 5.88
CA VAL A 76 -7.93 -16.32 4.75
C VAL A 76 -8.47 -17.70 4.40
N GLU A 77 -8.75 -18.53 5.40
CA GLU A 77 -9.33 -19.85 5.18
C GLU A 77 -10.75 -19.78 4.62
N ARG A 78 -11.57 -18.84 5.10
CA ARG A 78 -12.88 -18.54 4.50
C ARG A 78 -12.75 -18.04 3.07
N LEU A 79 -11.75 -17.22 2.76
CA LEU A 79 -11.51 -16.77 1.38
C LEU A 79 -11.17 -17.96 0.48
N ARG A 80 -10.27 -18.84 0.92
CA ARG A 80 -9.89 -20.06 0.19
C ARG A 80 -11.09 -20.96 -0.08
N ARG A 81 -11.98 -21.15 0.90
CA ARG A 81 -13.24 -21.89 0.71
C ARG A 81 -14.17 -21.18 -0.28
N ALA A 82 -14.32 -19.86 -0.14
CA ALA A 82 -15.17 -19.02 -1.00
C ALA A 82 -14.74 -18.97 -2.47
N THR A 83 -13.46 -19.27 -2.76
CA THR A 83 -12.89 -19.23 -4.11
C THR A 83 -12.36 -20.58 -4.58
N LEU A 84 -12.71 -21.66 -3.88
CA LEU A 84 -12.18 -23.00 -4.13
C LEU A 84 -12.46 -23.45 -5.57
N GLY A 85 -11.42 -23.90 -6.27
CA GLY A 85 -11.51 -24.36 -7.66
C GLY A 85 -11.59 -23.24 -8.72
N GLU A 86 -11.70 -21.97 -8.30
CA GLU A 86 -11.66 -20.82 -9.21
C GLU A 86 -10.34 -20.04 -9.08
N PHE A 87 -9.85 -19.88 -7.85
CA PHE A 87 -8.65 -19.11 -7.56
C PHE A 87 -7.71 -19.84 -6.60
N GLU A 88 -6.41 -19.75 -6.87
CA GLU A 88 -5.34 -20.11 -5.93
C GLU A 88 -4.91 -18.86 -5.18
N ILE A 89 -5.20 -18.79 -3.87
CA ILE A 89 -4.86 -17.64 -3.03
C ILE A 89 -3.37 -17.68 -2.67
N GLY A 90 -2.63 -16.66 -3.10
CA GLY A 90 -1.21 -16.47 -2.80
C GLY A 90 -0.98 -15.54 -1.61
N ARG A 91 0.17 -14.84 -1.64
CA ARG A 91 0.58 -13.93 -0.56
C ARG A 91 -0.31 -12.69 -0.44
N GLU A 92 -0.33 -12.12 0.76
CA GLU A 92 -0.87 -10.79 1.01
C GLU A 92 -0.02 -9.72 0.29
N LEU A 93 -0.69 -8.79 -0.38
CA LEU A 93 -0.10 -7.62 -1.03
C LEU A 93 -0.11 -6.39 -0.12
N GLY A 94 -1.08 -6.31 0.78
CA GLY A 94 -1.18 -5.25 1.77
C GLY A 94 -2.44 -5.36 2.60
N ARG A 95 -2.43 -4.70 3.75
CA ARG A 95 -3.54 -4.68 4.71
C ARG A 95 -3.67 -3.31 5.33
N GLY A 96 -4.91 -2.86 5.44
CA GLY A 96 -5.30 -1.68 6.20
C GLY A 96 -6.37 -2.03 7.23
N GLY A 97 -6.85 -1.04 7.97
CA GLY A 97 -7.90 -1.25 8.98
C GLY A 97 -9.23 -1.78 8.45
N MET A 98 -9.48 -1.68 7.14
CA MET A 98 -10.77 -1.96 6.52
C MET A 98 -10.78 -3.17 5.60
N ALA A 99 -9.62 -3.56 5.09
CA ALA A 99 -9.50 -4.58 4.07
C ALA A 99 -8.08 -5.15 4.03
N ALA A 100 -7.98 -6.38 3.54
CA ALA A 100 -6.74 -7.00 3.13
C ALA A 100 -6.78 -7.29 1.63
N VAL A 101 -5.64 -7.21 0.97
CA VAL A 101 -5.51 -7.47 -0.48
C VAL A 101 -4.56 -8.64 -0.66
N PHE A 102 -4.99 -9.64 -1.42
CA PHE A 102 -4.22 -10.85 -1.71
C PHE A 102 -3.90 -10.94 -3.19
N LEU A 103 -2.72 -11.44 -3.51
CA LEU A 103 -2.42 -11.94 -4.86
C LEU A 103 -3.14 -13.29 -5.02
N ALA A 104 -3.79 -13.51 -6.14
CA ALA A 104 -4.35 -14.81 -6.48
C ALA A 104 -4.12 -15.16 -7.94
N HIS A 105 -4.18 -16.45 -8.25
CA HIS A 105 -4.16 -16.96 -9.62
C HIS A 105 -5.56 -17.44 -9.99
N GLU A 106 -6.16 -16.84 -11.03
CA GLU A 106 -7.41 -17.33 -11.62
C GLU A 106 -7.15 -18.51 -12.55
N ILE A 107 -7.65 -19.69 -12.17
CA ILE A 107 -7.31 -20.98 -12.81
C ILE A 107 -7.84 -21.05 -14.24
N SER A 108 -9.07 -20.57 -14.47
CA SER A 108 -9.76 -20.69 -15.77
C SER A 108 -9.13 -19.84 -16.88
N LEU A 109 -8.46 -18.74 -16.52
CA LEU A 109 -7.87 -17.78 -17.44
C LEU A 109 -6.34 -17.72 -17.36
N ASP A 110 -5.72 -18.55 -16.52
CA ASP A 110 -4.28 -18.61 -16.28
C ASP A 110 -3.66 -17.21 -16.06
N ARG A 111 -4.23 -16.42 -15.14
CA ARG A 111 -3.79 -15.04 -14.90
C ARG A 111 -3.74 -14.65 -13.43
N LYS A 112 -2.83 -13.72 -13.11
CA LYS A 112 -2.75 -13.09 -11.79
C LYS A 112 -3.84 -12.04 -11.61
N VAL A 113 -4.49 -12.06 -10.45
CA VAL A 113 -5.49 -11.09 -10.01
C VAL A 113 -5.18 -10.62 -8.60
N ALA A 114 -5.72 -9.47 -8.20
CA ALA A 114 -5.74 -9.05 -6.81
C ALA A 114 -7.13 -9.28 -6.24
N ILE A 115 -7.21 -9.83 -5.02
CA ILE A 115 -8.46 -10.04 -4.31
C ILE A 115 -8.48 -9.17 -3.06
N LYS A 116 -9.34 -8.15 -3.02
CA LYS A 116 -9.52 -7.27 -1.86
C LYS A 116 -10.68 -7.76 -1.03
N VAL A 117 -10.41 -8.20 0.20
CA VAL A 117 -11.40 -8.70 1.15
C VAL A 117 -11.68 -7.64 2.21
N MET A 118 -12.95 -7.31 2.41
CA MET A 118 -13.38 -6.35 3.42
C MET A 118 -13.41 -6.99 4.81
N SER A 119 -13.06 -6.22 5.83
CA SER A 119 -13.17 -6.64 7.22
C SER A 119 -14.64 -6.98 7.57
N PRO A 120 -14.93 -8.14 8.19
CA PRO A 120 -16.29 -8.53 8.56
C PRO A 120 -17.02 -7.50 9.44
N GLY A 121 -16.28 -6.75 10.27
CA GLY A 121 -16.84 -5.74 11.17
C GLY A 121 -17.28 -4.45 10.48
N LEU A 122 -16.86 -4.21 9.23
CA LEU A 122 -17.15 -2.97 8.52
C LEU A 122 -18.58 -2.92 7.95
N LEU A 123 -19.29 -4.04 7.88
CA LEU A 123 -20.61 -4.12 7.21
C LEU A 123 -21.78 -4.35 8.19
N LEU A 124 -21.57 -4.03 9.47
CA LEU A 124 -22.51 -4.32 10.56
C LEU A 124 -23.72 -3.35 10.66
N GLY A 125 -23.96 -2.49 9.66
CA GLY A 125 -25.06 -1.53 9.64
C GLY A 125 -26.19 -1.91 8.67
N GLU A 126 -27.44 -1.69 9.07
CA GLU A 126 -28.60 -1.80 8.17
C GLU A 126 -28.40 -0.92 6.92
N GLY A 127 -28.57 -1.51 5.73
CA GLY A 127 -28.41 -0.83 4.43
C GLY A 127 -26.95 -0.51 4.02
N MET A 128 -25.95 -0.88 4.82
CA MET A 128 -24.54 -0.68 4.50
C MET A 128 -24.06 -1.63 3.40
N ILE A 129 -24.51 -2.89 3.44
CA ILE A 129 -24.23 -3.90 2.42
C ILE A 129 -24.82 -3.50 1.06
N ASP A 130 -26.05 -2.96 1.04
CA ASP A 130 -26.70 -2.51 -0.20
C ASP A 130 -26.00 -1.31 -0.82
N ARG A 131 -25.56 -0.33 0.00
CA ARG A 131 -24.75 0.80 -0.47
C ARG A 131 -23.41 0.33 -1.02
N PHE A 132 -22.71 -0.52 -0.28
CA PHE A 132 -21.47 -1.14 -0.71
C PHE A 132 -21.63 -1.83 -2.07
N ARG A 133 -22.69 -2.65 -2.24
CA ARG A 133 -22.95 -3.35 -3.50
C ARG A 133 -23.24 -2.41 -4.66
N ARG A 134 -24.05 -1.35 -4.45
CA ARG A 134 -24.35 -0.37 -5.50
C ARG A 134 -23.11 0.38 -5.96
N GLU A 135 -22.28 0.80 -5.02
CA GLU A 135 -21.05 1.53 -5.33
C GLU A 135 -20.02 0.61 -6.01
N ALA A 136 -19.90 -0.62 -5.53
CA ALA A 136 -19.08 -1.66 -6.15
C ALA A 136 -19.46 -1.92 -7.62
N ILE A 137 -20.76 -2.00 -7.93
CA ILE A 137 -21.25 -2.12 -9.31
C ILE A 137 -20.88 -0.90 -10.15
N THR A 138 -21.02 0.31 -9.59
CA THR A 138 -20.71 1.54 -10.32
C THR A 138 -19.22 1.63 -10.65
N ILE A 139 -18.35 1.23 -9.72
CA ILE A 139 -16.90 1.21 -9.94
C ILE A 139 -16.50 0.11 -10.92
N ALA A 140 -17.16 -1.05 -10.90
CA ALA A 140 -16.91 -2.12 -11.86
C ALA A 140 -17.25 -1.75 -13.31
N GLN A 141 -18.06 -0.71 -13.53
CA GLN A 141 -18.36 -0.17 -14.86
C GLN A 141 -17.32 0.84 -15.36
N LEU A 142 -16.35 1.24 -14.53
CA LEU A 142 -15.31 2.18 -14.92
C LEU A 142 -14.25 1.47 -15.78
N HIS A 143 -14.07 1.96 -17.00
CA HIS A 143 -13.06 1.47 -17.94
C HIS A 143 -12.15 2.61 -18.37
N HIS A 144 -10.99 2.72 -17.74
CA HIS A 144 -9.97 3.72 -18.04
C HIS A 144 -8.58 3.13 -17.81
N PRO A 145 -7.57 3.41 -18.67
CA PRO A 145 -6.23 2.83 -18.52
C PRO A 145 -5.56 3.13 -17.18
N ASN A 146 -5.86 4.29 -16.58
CA ASN A 146 -5.34 4.72 -15.28
C ASN A 146 -6.29 4.45 -14.11
N ILE A 147 -7.27 3.56 -14.26
CA ILE A 147 -8.14 3.06 -13.16
C ILE A 147 -8.00 1.54 -13.09
N VAL A 148 -7.80 1.00 -11.89
CA VAL A 148 -7.76 -0.46 -11.70
C VAL A 148 -9.11 -1.07 -12.10
N SER A 149 -9.08 -2.04 -13.00
CA SER A 149 -10.31 -2.71 -13.45
C SER A 149 -10.78 -3.69 -12.38
N VAL A 150 -12.04 -3.56 -11.96
CA VAL A 150 -12.72 -4.55 -11.11
C VAL A 150 -13.41 -5.55 -12.02
N TYR A 151 -13.01 -6.82 -11.94
CA TYR A 151 -13.59 -7.90 -12.75
C TYR A 151 -14.88 -8.43 -12.14
N SER A 152 -14.94 -8.53 -10.81
CA SER A 152 -16.10 -9.08 -10.11
C SER A 152 -16.17 -8.61 -8.67
N VAL A 153 -17.39 -8.59 -8.14
CA VAL A 153 -17.70 -8.32 -6.74
C VAL A 153 -18.45 -9.55 -6.22
N ARG A 154 -17.98 -10.14 -5.13
CA ARG A 154 -18.53 -11.38 -4.58
C ARG A 154 -18.86 -11.28 -3.11
N GLN A 155 -19.79 -12.15 -2.71
CA GLN A 155 -20.12 -12.43 -1.32
C GLN A 155 -20.21 -13.94 -1.14
N ALA A 156 -19.37 -14.50 -0.27
CA ALA A 156 -19.33 -15.93 0.03
C ALA A 156 -18.61 -16.15 1.36
N GLU A 157 -18.95 -17.21 2.09
CA GLU A 157 -18.38 -17.51 3.42
C GLU A 157 -18.49 -16.32 4.41
N GLY A 158 -19.53 -15.48 4.28
CA GLY A 158 -19.69 -14.27 5.08
C GLY A 158 -18.63 -13.18 4.83
N LEU A 159 -17.87 -13.28 3.74
CA LEU A 159 -16.91 -12.29 3.28
C LEU A 159 -17.48 -11.49 2.11
N HIS A 160 -17.08 -10.23 2.01
CA HIS A 160 -17.30 -9.40 0.84
C HIS A 160 -15.94 -9.10 0.21
N PHE A 161 -15.79 -9.39 -1.07
CA PHE A 161 -14.51 -9.22 -1.74
C PHE A 161 -14.63 -8.83 -3.22
N PHE A 162 -13.57 -8.19 -3.71
CA PHE A 162 -13.41 -7.76 -5.10
C PHE A 162 -12.34 -8.58 -5.75
N ILE A 163 -12.58 -9.01 -6.99
CA ILE A 163 -11.56 -9.54 -7.87
C ILE A 163 -11.22 -8.42 -8.86
N MET A 164 -9.97 -8.01 -8.90
CA MET A 164 -9.51 -6.88 -9.71
C MET A 164 -8.21 -7.19 -10.42
N ARG A 165 -7.88 -6.36 -11.42
CA ARG A 165 -6.59 -6.43 -12.12
C ARG A 165 -5.45 -6.36 -11.12
N TYR A 166 -4.55 -7.34 -11.17
CA TYR A 166 -3.26 -7.22 -10.50
C TYR A 166 -2.38 -6.25 -11.28
N VAL A 167 -1.95 -5.18 -10.63
CA VAL A 167 -0.97 -4.23 -11.20
C VAL A 167 0.39 -4.62 -10.66
N GLN A 168 1.24 -5.16 -11.53
CA GLN A 168 2.62 -5.45 -11.18
C GLN A 168 3.42 -4.14 -11.11
N GLY A 169 3.81 -3.75 -9.91
CA GLY A 169 4.37 -2.43 -9.67
C GLY A 169 4.57 -2.12 -8.19
N ARG A 170 4.69 -0.84 -7.87
CA ARG A 170 4.84 -0.31 -6.50
C ARG A 170 3.82 0.80 -6.28
N SER A 171 3.43 1.07 -5.04
CA SER A 171 2.65 2.28 -4.75
C SER A 171 3.50 3.53 -4.96
N LEU A 172 2.86 4.65 -5.29
CA LEU A 172 3.52 5.94 -5.37
C LEU A 172 4.13 6.33 -4.01
N GLU A 173 3.51 5.90 -2.91
CA GLU A 173 4.06 6.03 -1.55
C GLU A 173 5.46 5.41 -1.46
N GLN A 174 5.62 4.17 -1.91
CA GLN A 174 6.93 3.48 -1.91
C GLN A 174 7.94 4.22 -2.81
N VAL A 175 7.49 4.75 -3.95
CA VAL A 175 8.34 5.54 -4.87
C VAL A 175 8.82 6.84 -4.21
N ILE A 176 7.93 7.56 -3.52
CA ILE A 176 8.25 8.79 -2.79
C ILE A 176 9.21 8.50 -1.63
N GLN A 177 8.97 7.44 -0.85
CA GLN A 177 9.84 7.06 0.26
C GLN A 177 11.28 6.77 -0.20
N GLN A 178 11.44 6.12 -1.35
CA GLN A 178 12.75 5.80 -1.93
C GLN A 178 13.44 7.01 -2.57
N THR A 179 12.70 7.82 -3.32
CA THR A 179 13.28 8.90 -4.15
C THR A 179 13.33 10.25 -3.41
N ARG A 180 12.51 10.41 -2.36
CA ARG A 180 12.20 11.66 -1.67
C ARG A 180 11.52 12.66 -2.61
N LYS A 181 12.26 13.33 -3.49
CA LYS A 181 11.74 14.33 -4.43
C LYS A 181 11.77 13.78 -5.86
N LEU A 182 10.61 13.65 -6.49
CA LEU A 182 10.50 13.06 -7.83
C LEU A 182 10.89 14.07 -8.93
N PRO A 183 11.48 13.65 -10.06
CA PRO A 183 11.74 14.55 -11.18
C PRO A 183 10.47 15.23 -11.72
N LEU A 184 10.54 16.52 -12.07
CA LEU A 184 9.38 17.28 -12.57
C LEU A 184 8.63 16.61 -13.73
N PRO A 185 9.32 16.00 -14.74
CA PRO A 185 8.62 15.31 -15.82
C PRO A 185 7.78 14.12 -15.33
N MET A 186 8.26 13.41 -14.30
CA MET A 186 7.57 12.28 -13.68
C MET A 186 6.33 12.76 -12.91
N VAL A 187 6.48 13.80 -12.07
CA VAL A 187 5.36 14.42 -11.35
C VAL A 187 4.26 14.85 -12.31
N ARG A 188 4.62 15.58 -13.38
CA ARG A 188 3.67 16.02 -14.41
C ARG A 188 2.95 14.84 -15.08
N SER A 189 3.68 13.77 -15.40
CA SER A 189 3.10 12.57 -16.01
C SER A 189 2.08 11.90 -15.09
N ILE A 190 2.43 11.71 -13.81
CA ILE A 190 1.56 11.08 -12.82
C ILE A 190 0.32 11.94 -12.58
N VAL A 191 0.47 13.25 -12.37
CA VAL A 191 -0.66 14.17 -12.15
C VAL A 191 -1.60 14.16 -13.36
N TYR A 192 -1.07 14.15 -14.58
CA TYR A 192 -1.89 14.05 -15.78
C TYR A 192 -2.71 12.75 -15.83
N GLN A 193 -2.05 11.61 -15.61
CA GLN A 193 -2.68 10.28 -15.66
C GLN A 193 -3.76 10.12 -14.57
N VAL A 194 -3.46 10.51 -13.33
CA VAL A 194 -4.42 10.47 -12.22
C VAL A 194 -5.55 11.47 -12.44
N GLY A 195 -5.26 12.68 -12.92
CA GLY A 195 -6.28 13.67 -13.29
C GLY A 195 -7.22 13.19 -14.39
N SER A 196 -6.69 12.48 -15.40
CA SER A 196 -7.51 11.84 -16.45
C SER A 196 -8.44 10.78 -15.86
N ALA A 197 -7.93 9.90 -14.99
CA ALA A 197 -8.74 8.91 -14.28
C ALA A 197 -9.86 9.55 -13.45
N LEU A 198 -9.54 10.56 -12.66
CA LEU A 198 -10.52 11.28 -11.83
C LEU A 198 -11.58 11.98 -12.69
N THR A 199 -11.17 12.65 -13.77
CA THR A 199 -12.11 13.28 -14.71
C THR A 199 -13.08 12.26 -15.30
N TYR A 200 -12.57 11.09 -15.70
CA TYR A 200 -13.41 10.00 -16.20
C TYR A 200 -14.40 9.51 -15.14
N ALA A 201 -13.94 9.25 -13.91
CA ALA A 201 -14.80 8.81 -12.81
C ALA A 201 -15.88 9.85 -12.45
N HIS A 202 -15.52 11.13 -12.39
CA HIS A 202 -16.43 12.23 -12.08
C HIS A 202 -17.55 12.37 -13.11
N ARG A 203 -17.26 12.16 -14.40
CA ARG A 203 -18.29 12.12 -15.47
C ARG A 203 -19.30 10.99 -15.27
N SER A 204 -18.85 9.89 -14.68
CA SER A 204 -19.69 8.76 -14.27
C SER A 204 -20.31 8.93 -12.88
N ARG A 205 -20.23 10.14 -12.29
CA ARG A 205 -20.73 10.49 -10.94
C ARG A 205 -20.10 9.68 -9.80
N VAL A 206 -18.89 9.19 -10.00
CA VAL A 206 -18.10 8.51 -8.97
C VAL A 206 -17.05 9.48 -8.43
N ILE A 207 -17.01 9.67 -7.12
CA ILE A 207 -15.99 10.45 -6.42
C ILE A 207 -15.10 9.46 -5.68
N HIS A 208 -13.78 9.60 -5.74
CA HIS A 208 -12.86 8.64 -5.14
C HIS A 208 -12.80 8.75 -3.61
N ARG A 209 -12.73 9.98 -3.08
CA ARG A 209 -12.76 10.33 -1.63
C ARG A 209 -11.54 9.90 -0.80
N ASP A 210 -10.53 9.29 -1.41
CA ASP A 210 -9.33 8.79 -0.71
C ASP A 210 -8.10 8.78 -1.63
N ILE A 211 -7.92 9.83 -2.42
CA ILE A 211 -6.70 9.97 -3.22
C ILE A 211 -5.53 10.23 -2.30
N LYS A 212 -4.52 9.36 -2.38
CA LYS A 212 -3.26 9.40 -1.63
C LYS A 212 -2.22 8.54 -2.33
N PRO A 213 -0.91 8.67 -2.03
CA PRO A 213 0.13 7.93 -2.74
C PRO A 213 0.00 6.41 -2.60
N ALA A 214 -0.54 5.92 -1.48
CA ALA A 214 -0.77 4.48 -1.29
C ALA A 214 -1.83 3.90 -2.25
N ASN A 215 -2.77 4.73 -2.75
CA ASN A 215 -3.85 4.32 -3.64
C ASN A 215 -3.55 4.64 -5.13
N ILE A 216 -2.30 4.98 -5.44
CA ILE A 216 -1.81 5.20 -6.81
C ILE A 216 -0.68 4.20 -7.03
N LEU A 217 -0.87 3.26 -7.95
CA LEU A 217 0.14 2.25 -8.30
C LEU A 217 0.91 2.72 -9.53
N ILE A 218 2.23 2.52 -9.53
CA ILE A 218 3.09 2.72 -10.68
C ILE A 218 3.45 1.34 -11.24
N ASP A 219 2.98 1.04 -12.45
CA ASP A 219 3.24 -0.24 -13.11
C ASP A 219 4.66 -0.32 -13.71
N GLY A 220 5.03 -1.48 -14.24
CA GLY A 220 6.34 -1.73 -14.84
C GLY A 220 6.69 -0.83 -16.03
N ASP A 221 5.69 -0.23 -16.69
CA ASP A 221 5.86 0.68 -17.81
C ASP A 221 5.88 2.16 -17.36
N GLY A 222 5.73 2.42 -16.06
CA GLY A 222 5.71 3.75 -15.48
C GLY A 222 4.34 4.45 -15.56
N ASN A 223 3.26 3.72 -15.84
CA ASN A 223 1.92 4.27 -15.81
C ASN A 223 1.38 4.36 -14.39
N ALA A 224 0.68 5.44 -14.08
CA ALA A 224 -0.04 5.61 -12.83
C ALA A 224 -1.44 4.99 -12.94
N VAL A 225 -1.80 4.12 -12.01
CA VAL A 225 -3.10 3.44 -11.96
C VAL A 225 -3.74 3.73 -10.60
N VAL A 226 -4.90 4.38 -10.62
CA VAL A 226 -5.69 4.67 -9.42
C VAL A 226 -6.41 3.40 -8.97
N THR A 227 -6.26 3.06 -7.69
CA THR A 227 -6.91 1.92 -7.03
C THR A 227 -7.73 2.40 -5.83
N ASP A 228 -8.52 1.50 -5.25
CA ASP A 228 -9.18 1.75 -3.96
C ASP A 228 -10.13 2.94 -3.94
N PHE A 229 -10.94 3.07 -5.00
CA PHE A 229 -12.14 3.90 -4.97
C PHE A 229 -12.90 3.59 -3.68
N GLY A 230 -13.25 4.65 -2.93
CA GLY A 230 -13.62 4.58 -1.52
C GLY A 230 -14.96 3.93 -1.21
N ILE A 231 -15.16 2.66 -1.62
CA ILE A 231 -16.38 1.87 -1.43
C ILE A 231 -16.72 1.74 0.07
N ALA A 232 -15.70 1.70 0.92
CA ALA A 232 -15.88 1.72 2.37
C ALA A 232 -16.46 3.07 2.87
N LYS A 233 -16.03 4.19 2.27
CA LYS A 233 -16.40 5.54 2.71
C LYS A 233 -17.81 5.97 2.28
N ALA A 234 -18.44 5.34 1.29
CA ALA A 234 -19.88 5.59 1.05
C ALA A 234 -20.80 4.61 1.81
N ALA A 235 -20.24 3.52 2.34
CA ALA A 235 -20.91 2.68 3.32
C ALA A 235 -21.07 3.40 4.67
N GLU A 236 -20.13 4.29 5.01
CA GLU A 236 -20.20 5.19 6.15
C GLU A 236 -21.22 6.32 5.93
N SER A 237 -22.08 6.58 6.92
CA SER A 237 -22.95 7.76 6.91
C SER A 237 -22.13 9.02 7.27
N PRO A 238 -22.42 10.20 6.69
CA PRO A 238 -21.73 11.46 7.03
C PRO A 238 -21.73 11.79 8.54
N THR A 239 -22.69 11.24 9.27
CA THR A 239 -22.92 11.42 10.71
C THR A 239 -22.19 10.42 11.62
N GLN A 240 -21.55 9.37 11.08
CA GLN A 240 -20.92 8.32 11.92
C GLN A 240 -19.45 8.57 12.27
N THR A 241 -18.90 9.74 11.96
CA THR A 241 -17.55 10.17 12.38
C THR A 241 -17.42 10.40 13.90
N ILE A 242 -18.49 10.17 14.68
CA ILE A 242 -18.56 10.46 16.12
C ILE A 242 -17.82 9.41 16.97
N THR A 243 -17.49 8.22 16.46
CA THR A 243 -16.82 7.15 17.25
C THR A 243 -15.29 7.22 17.29
N GLY A 244 -14.67 8.33 16.88
CA GLY A 244 -13.25 8.59 17.14
C GLY A 244 -12.25 7.74 16.33
N ALA A 245 -12.71 6.81 15.50
CA ALA A 245 -11.89 6.19 14.46
C ALA A 245 -12.01 7.05 13.19
N LEU A 246 -11.21 8.11 13.09
CA LEU A 246 -11.17 8.94 11.89
C LEU A 246 -10.62 8.10 10.73
N VAL A 247 -11.49 7.69 9.81
CA VAL A 247 -11.10 6.87 8.65
C VAL A 247 -10.52 7.77 7.57
N GLY A 248 -9.21 7.77 7.47
CA GLY A 248 -8.47 8.36 6.36
C GLY A 248 -7.06 8.75 6.78
N THR A 249 -6.22 9.02 5.78
CA THR A 249 -4.91 9.61 6.02
C THR A 249 -5.10 11.14 5.99
N PRO A 250 -5.12 11.83 7.14
CA PRO A 250 -5.54 13.24 7.23
C PRO A 250 -4.70 14.18 6.34
N ALA A 251 -3.49 13.77 5.98
CA ALA A 251 -2.54 14.52 5.14
C ALA A 251 -3.03 14.87 3.72
N TYR A 252 -4.09 14.22 3.24
CA TYR A 252 -4.64 14.45 1.89
C TYR A 252 -6.13 14.80 1.92
N MET A 253 -6.72 14.97 3.12
CA MET A 253 -8.13 15.36 3.23
C MET A 253 -8.32 16.79 2.73
N SER A 254 -9.41 17.01 2.00
CA SER A 254 -9.78 18.36 1.59
C SER A 254 -10.39 19.16 2.76
N PRO A 255 -10.42 20.50 2.69
CA PRO A 255 -10.98 21.34 3.75
C PRO A 255 -12.44 20.97 4.08
N GLU A 256 -13.25 20.67 3.06
CA GLU A 256 -14.63 20.24 3.21
C GLU A 256 -14.74 18.85 3.87
N GLN A 257 -13.81 17.93 3.61
CA GLN A 257 -13.74 16.65 4.33
C GLN A 257 -13.38 16.86 5.79
N CYS A 258 -12.42 17.74 6.09
CA CYS A 258 -12.04 18.07 7.47
C CYS A 258 -13.17 18.75 8.25
N ALA A 259 -14.01 19.54 7.57
CA ALA A 259 -15.16 20.22 8.14
C ALA A 259 -16.44 19.34 8.21
N GLY A 260 -16.41 18.11 7.69
CA GLY A 260 -17.59 17.25 7.60
C GLY A 260 -18.67 17.77 6.64
N ALA A 261 -18.27 18.61 5.68
CA ALA A 261 -19.15 19.16 4.66
C ALA A 261 -19.29 18.20 3.45
N GLU A 262 -20.14 18.57 2.49
CA GLU A 262 -20.41 17.75 1.32
C GLU A 262 -19.16 17.59 0.44
N VAL A 263 -18.77 16.35 0.17
CA VAL A 263 -17.60 15.97 -0.63
C VAL A 263 -17.98 15.93 -2.10
N SER A 264 -17.12 16.49 -2.97
CA SER A 264 -17.35 16.56 -4.41
C SER A 264 -16.10 16.15 -5.20
N GLY A 265 -16.17 16.24 -6.54
CA GLY A 265 -14.97 16.08 -7.38
C GLY A 265 -13.86 17.11 -7.06
N ALA A 266 -14.19 18.24 -6.44
CA ALA A 266 -13.20 19.22 -5.96
C ALA A 266 -12.34 18.64 -4.81
N SER A 267 -12.90 17.75 -4.00
CA SER A 267 -12.18 17.09 -2.91
C SER A 267 -11.08 16.16 -3.45
N ASP A 268 -11.37 15.41 -4.53
CA ASP A 268 -10.36 14.59 -5.22
C ASP A 268 -9.27 15.45 -5.89
N GLN A 269 -9.63 16.62 -6.43
CA GLN A 269 -8.67 17.56 -7.00
C GLN A 269 -7.73 18.13 -5.94
N TYR A 270 -8.27 18.49 -4.77
CA TYR A 270 -7.48 18.94 -3.63
C TYR A 270 -6.49 17.86 -3.19
N ALA A 271 -6.97 16.63 -3.01
CA ALA A 271 -6.14 15.50 -2.63
C ALA A 271 -5.04 15.21 -3.67
N LEU A 272 -5.34 15.29 -4.96
CA LEU A 272 -4.31 15.19 -6.02
C LEU A 272 -3.28 16.33 -5.93
N GLY A 273 -3.70 17.55 -5.57
CA GLY A 273 -2.80 18.66 -5.29
C GLY A 273 -1.86 18.38 -4.11
N ALA A 274 -2.38 17.80 -3.02
CA ALA A 274 -1.57 17.39 -1.87
C ALA A 274 -0.58 16.26 -2.22
N VAL A 275 -1.00 15.28 -3.04
CA VAL A 275 -0.10 14.24 -3.57
C VAL A 275 0.99 14.85 -4.46
N ALA A 276 0.64 15.80 -5.33
CA ALA A 276 1.60 16.50 -6.18
C ALA A 276 2.60 17.31 -5.35
N TYR A 277 2.13 17.97 -4.30
CA TYR A 277 2.97 18.66 -3.32
C TYR A 277 4.01 17.70 -2.73
N GLU A 278 3.56 16.55 -2.24
CA GLU A 278 4.45 15.56 -1.63
C GLU A 278 5.45 14.98 -2.62
N MET A 279 5.04 14.66 -3.86
CA MET A 279 5.97 14.22 -4.90
C MET A 279 7.09 15.24 -5.15
N LEU A 280 6.78 16.54 -5.02
CA LEU A 280 7.73 17.61 -5.26
C LEU A 280 8.60 17.91 -4.03
N ALA A 281 8.00 17.96 -2.85
CA ALA A 281 8.64 18.34 -1.59
C ALA A 281 9.33 17.16 -0.87
N GLY A 282 8.87 15.93 -1.12
CA GLY A 282 9.25 14.71 -0.40
C GLY A 282 8.58 14.54 0.96
N ALA A 283 7.60 15.38 1.28
CA ALA A 283 6.77 15.33 2.47
C ALA A 283 5.39 15.96 2.17
N PRO A 284 4.32 15.54 2.85
CA PRO A 284 2.97 16.09 2.66
C PRO A 284 2.91 17.59 2.99
N PRO A 285 1.87 18.31 2.50
CA PRO A 285 1.74 19.76 2.71
C PRO A 285 1.67 20.15 4.18
N PHE A 286 1.12 19.27 5.03
CA PHE A 286 1.02 19.47 6.46
C PHE A 286 1.44 18.21 7.21
N SER A 287 2.09 18.41 8.36
CA SER A 287 2.55 17.35 9.26
C SER A 287 2.16 17.68 10.70
N GLY A 288 1.85 16.66 11.49
CA GLY A 288 1.47 16.81 12.90
C GLY A 288 0.54 15.68 13.35
N SER A 289 -0.13 15.88 14.48
CA SER A 289 -1.22 15.00 14.89
C SER A 289 -2.41 15.13 13.92
N THR A 290 -3.27 14.12 13.89
CA THR A 290 -4.49 14.10 13.04
C THR A 290 -5.27 15.41 13.09
N LEU A 291 -5.58 15.89 14.31
CA LEU A 291 -6.36 17.13 14.49
C LEU A 291 -5.62 18.35 13.93
N THR A 292 -4.31 18.46 14.17
CA THR A 292 -3.52 19.60 13.70
C THR A 292 -3.39 19.64 12.18
N VAL A 293 -3.31 18.48 11.53
CA VAL A 293 -3.28 18.38 10.07
C VAL A 293 -4.63 18.76 9.47
N MET A 294 -5.73 18.27 10.05
CA MET A 294 -7.08 18.66 9.60
C MET A 294 -7.33 20.16 9.73
N GLN A 295 -6.98 20.76 10.88
CA GLN A 295 -7.08 22.21 11.07
C GLN A 295 -6.23 22.96 10.04
N ALA A 296 -5.01 22.47 9.79
CA ALA A 296 -4.11 23.09 8.82
C ALA A 296 -4.70 23.14 7.40
N HIS A 297 -5.37 22.07 6.96
CA HIS A 297 -6.06 22.04 5.67
C HIS A 297 -7.15 23.12 5.56
N VAL A 298 -7.81 23.49 6.67
CA VAL A 298 -8.89 24.48 6.70
C VAL A 298 -8.38 25.91 6.85
N GLU A 299 -7.34 26.12 7.66
CA GLU A 299 -7.01 27.45 8.20
C GLU A 299 -5.81 28.12 7.54
N ARG A 300 -4.90 27.37 6.90
CA ARG A 300 -3.64 27.93 6.39
C ARG A 300 -3.25 27.38 5.02
N PRO A 301 -2.55 28.19 4.20
CA PRO A 301 -1.91 27.68 3.01
C PRO A 301 -0.74 26.74 3.36
N PRO A 302 -0.40 25.77 2.49
CA PRO A 302 0.83 24.99 2.63
C PRO A 302 2.07 25.89 2.44
N LEU A 303 3.23 25.42 2.91
CA LEU A 303 4.49 26.12 2.64
C LEU A 303 4.72 26.26 1.13
N PRO A 304 5.19 27.42 0.63
CA PRO A 304 5.44 27.57 -0.80
C PRO A 304 6.44 26.53 -1.31
N LEU A 305 6.08 25.79 -2.37
CA LEU A 305 6.93 24.71 -2.91
C LEU A 305 8.34 25.18 -3.27
N ARG A 306 8.49 26.42 -3.73
CA ARG A 306 9.79 27.02 -4.10
C ARG A 306 10.74 27.18 -2.91
N GLU A 307 10.22 27.27 -1.68
CA GLU A 307 11.06 27.26 -0.47
C GLU A 307 11.63 25.87 -0.20
N GLN A 308 10.92 24.81 -0.59
CA GLN A 308 11.37 23.42 -0.43
C GLN A 308 12.11 22.88 -1.66
N ARG A 309 11.81 23.41 -2.84
CA ARG A 309 12.30 22.96 -4.14
C ARG A 309 12.44 24.14 -5.12
N PRO A 310 13.58 24.85 -5.08
CA PRO A 310 13.79 26.06 -5.88
C PRO A 310 13.73 25.86 -7.41
N ASP A 311 13.95 24.64 -7.90
CA ASP A 311 13.87 24.25 -9.32
C ASP A 311 12.43 24.07 -9.82
N CYS A 312 11.41 24.16 -8.96
CA CYS A 312 10.01 24.10 -9.39
C CYS A 312 9.61 25.32 -10.26
N PRO A 313 8.90 25.10 -11.38
CA PRO A 313 8.33 26.18 -12.19
C PRO A 313 7.30 27.01 -11.37
N PRO A 314 7.05 28.27 -11.76
CA PRO A 314 6.14 29.17 -11.04
C PRO A 314 4.69 28.71 -11.10
#